data_AF-A0A946Y0G4-F1
#
_entry.id   AF-A0A946Y0G4-F1
#
_cell.length_a   1.000
_cell.length_b   1.000
_cell.length_c   1.000
_cell.angle_alpha   90.00
_cell.angle_beta   90.00
_cell.angle_gamma   90.00
#
_symmetry.space_group_name_H-M   'P 1'
#
loop_
_entity.id
_entity.type
_entity.pdbx_description
1 polymer ?
#
loop_
_entity_poly.entity_id
_entity_poly.type
_entity_poly.pdbx_seq_one_letter_code
_entity_poly.pdbx_strand_id
1 'polypeptide(L)'
;VTSRLVPFMALLYVGTALVVIGANFSEIPSAVSAIVSNAFSPQGVTGGLIAVLILGFRRAAFSNEAGIGSSAIAHAAVRTEEPLTQGFVAMLEPFIDTVVICTITALVIILTVYDPVMLNDGTISGVELTSSAFASVLPWFPYVLAVVVMLFAYSTMISWSYYGLEGFIYIFGPEKWAKLTFNSIFCLFVVIGCTTQLDAILNFSDAMIFAMALANVLALYLLAPVVKRELAAYWSRRTEGAGS
;
A
#
# COMPACT_ATOMS: atom_id res chain seq x y z
N VAL A 1 -7.59 15.07 -10.38
CA VAL A 1 -8.45 13.87 -10.60
C VAL A 1 -8.36 12.95 -9.38
N THR A 2 -7.15 12.53 -8.99
CA THR A 2 -6.89 11.68 -7.82
C THR A 2 -7.51 12.17 -6.51
N SER A 3 -7.49 13.48 -6.23
CA SER A 3 -8.01 14.09 -4.98
C SER A 3 -9.52 13.96 -4.76
N ARG A 4 -10.32 13.66 -5.79
CA ARG A 4 -11.76 13.37 -5.64
C ARG A 4 -12.09 11.89 -5.85
N LEU A 5 -11.27 11.21 -6.64
CA LEU A 5 -11.47 9.83 -7.04
C LEU A 5 -11.12 8.87 -5.89
N VAL A 6 -9.98 9.08 -5.22
CA VAL A 6 -9.50 8.20 -4.13
C VAL A 6 -10.44 8.18 -2.93
N PRO A 7 -10.95 9.32 -2.40
CA PRO A 7 -11.89 9.29 -1.28
C PRO A 7 -13.20 8.58 -1.63
N PHE A 8 -13.70 8.75 -2.86
CA PHE A 8 -14.90 8.08 -3.33
C PHE A 8 -14.73 6.56 -3.39
N MET A 9 -13.60 6.08 -3.92
CA MET A 9 -13.27 4.65 -3.96
C MET A 9 -13.17 4.05 -2.57
N ALA A 10 -12.46 4.73 -1.66
CA ALA A 10 -12.28 4.27 -0.29
C ALA A 10 -13.64 4.19 0.43
N LEU A 11 -14.50 5.20 0.30
CA LEU A 11 -15.84 5.20 0.89
C LEU A 11 -16.72 4.10 0.32
N LEU A 12 -16.72 3.91 -1.00
CA LEU A 12 -17.49 2.86 -1.64
C LEU A 12 -17.02 1.48 -1.17
N TYR A 13 -15.70 1.25 -1.17
CA TYR A 13 -15.11 -0.03 -0.76
C TYR A 13 -15.37 -0.33 0.72
N VAL A 14 -15.08 0.62 1.62
CA VAL A 14 -15.32 0.46 3.06
C VAL A 14 -16.82 0.30 3.33
N GLY A 15 -17.67 1.08 2.67
CA GLY A 15 -19.12 0.99 2.82
C GLY A 15 -19.66 -0.40 2.48
N THR A 16 -19.27 -0.97 1.33
CA THR A 16 -19.71 -2.32 0.96
C THR A 16 -19.06 -3.39 1.81
N ALA A 17 -17.79 -3.23 2.22
CA ALA A 17 -17.12 -4.15 3.11
C ALA A 17 -17.82 -4.25 4.48
N LEU A 18 -18.24 -3.10 5.03
CA LEU A 18 -19.03 -3.06 6.27
C LEU A 18 -20.38 -3.76 6.14
N VAL A 19 -21.02 -3.72 4.97
CA VAL A 19 -22.24 -4.50 4.70
C VAL A 19 -21.96 -6.00 4.75
N VAL A 20 -20.86 -6.46 4.14
CA VAL A 20 -20.45 -7.87 4.16
C VAL A 20 -20.10 -8.34 5.58
N ILE A 21 -19.36 -7.52 6.32
CA ILE A 21 -19.02 -7.78 7.73
C ILE A 21 -20.29 -7.82 8.59
N GLY A 22 -21.22 -6.88 8.38
CA GLY A 22 -22.50 -6.84 9.09
C GLY A 22 -23.39 -8.05 8.80
N ALA A 23 -23.37 -8.57 7.57
CA ALA A 23 -24.09 -9.80 7.22
C ALA A 23 -23.51 -11.04 7.91
N ASN A 24 -22.25 -11.01 8.33
CA ASN A 24 -21.54 -12.10 9.00
C ASN A 24 -21.11 -11.73 10.43
N PHE A 25 -21.88 -10.86 11.11
CA PHE A 25 -21.49 -10.25 12.37
C PHE A 25 -21.19 -11.27 13.49
N SER A 26 -21.93 -12.39 13.53
CA SER A 26 -21.73 -13.44 14.53
C SER A 26 -20.35 -14.11 14.45
N GLU A 27 -19.75 -14.12 13.26
CA GLU A 27 -18.49 -14.81 12.98
C GLU A 27 -17.25 -13.92 13.21
N ILE A 28 -17.43 -12.62 13.49
CA ILE A 28 -16.33 -11.67 13.71
C ILE A 28 -15.37 -12.16 14.82
N PRO A 29 -15.84 -12.61 16.00
CA PRO A 29 -14.93 -13.10 17.03
C PRO A 29 -14.10 -14.31 16.57
N SER A 30 -14.72 -15.21 15.80
CA SER A 30 -14.06 -16.38 15.22
C SER A 30 -12.99 -15.96 14.20
N ALA A 31 -13.32 -15.02 13.31
CA ALA A 31 -12.39 -14.49 12.31
C ALA A 31 -11.17 -13.81 12.97
N VAL A 32 -11.38 -12.96 13.98
CA VAL A 32 -10.28 -12.32 14.72
C VAL A 32 -9.43 -13.36 15.44
N SER A 33 -10.07 -14.34 16.09
CA SER A 33 -9.36 -15.45 16.73
C SER A 33 -8.52 -16.24 15.73
N ALA A 34 -9.05 -16.49 14.53
CA ALA A 34 -8.34 -17.20 13.46
C ALA A 34 -7.13 -16.39 12.95
N ILE A 35 -7.25 -15.07 12.79
CA ILE A 35 -6.11 -14.21 12.41
C ILE A 35 -4.98 -14.36 13.43
N VAL A 36 -5.29 -14.24 14.72
CA VAL A 36 -4.28 -14.30 15.78
C VAL A 36 -3.70 -15.71 15.90
N SER A 37 -4.52 -16.74 15.93
CA SER A 37 -4.04 -18.13 16.10
C SER A 37 -3.17 -18.58 14.94
N ASN A 38 -3.54 -18.24 13.69
CA ASN A 38 -2.76 -18.60 12.51
C ASN A 38 -1.49 -17.74 12.38
N ALA A 39 -1.53 -16.46 12.74
CA ALA A 39 -0.35 -15.60 12.73
C ALA A 39 0.76 -16.11 13.66
N PHE A 40 0.39 -16.73 14.80
CA PHE A 40 1.33 -17.28 15.78
C PHE A 40 1.49 -18.81 15.72
N SER A 41 0.90 -19.49 14.73
CA SER A 41 1.02 -20.94 14.57
C SER A 41 2.33 -21.31 13.86
N PRO A 42 3.20 -22.15 14.46
CA PRO A 42 4.41 -22.63 13.81
C PRO A 42 4.18 -23.61 12.65
N GLN A 43 2.94 -24.11 12.46
CA GLN A 43 2.66 -25.24 11.56
C GLN A 43 2.31 -24.84 10.11
N GLY A 44 2.07 -23.55 9.81
CA GLY A 44 1.41 -23.13 8.56
C GLY A 44 2.28 -22.91 7.32
N VAL A 45 3.61 -22.76 7.43
CA VAL A 45 4.51 -22.48 6.28
C VAL A 45 5.86 -23.15 6.52
N THR A 46 6.52 -23.65 5.46
CA THR A 46 7.92 -24.12 5.49
C THR A 46 8.83 -22.98 6.02
N GLY A 47 9.17 -23.02 7.31
CA GLY A 47 9.89 -21.93 8.01
C GLY A 47 9.19 -21.35 9.25
N GLY A 48 7.99 -21.82 9.58
CA GLY A 48 7.25 -21.46 10.80
C GLY A 48 6.90 -19.98 10.91
N LEU A 49 6.79 -19.48 12.15
CA LEU A 49 6.44 -18.08 12.47
C LEU A 49 7.29 -17.05 11.71
N ILE A 50 8.58 -17.33 11.51
CA ILE A 50 9.50 -16.41 10.83
C ILE A 50 9.13 -16.23 9.35
N ALA A 51 8.71 -17.31 8.67
CA ALA A 51 8.30 -17.24 7.27
C ALA A 51 7.02 -16.41 7.09
N VAL A 52 6.04 -16.59 7.99
CA VAL A 52 4.79 -15.80 8.00
C VAL A 52 5.07 -14.32 8.24
N LEU A 53 5.96 -13.99 9.19
CA LEU A 53 6.36 -12.61 9.46
C LEU A 53 7.06 -11.98 8.26
N ILE A 54 8.02 -12.67 7.64
CA ILE A 54 8.71 -12.17 6.45
C ILE A 54 7.73 -11.92 5.30
N LEU A 55 6.82 -12.85 5.04
CA LEU A 55 5.80 -12.70 4.00
C LEU A 55 4.87 -11.53 4.31
N GLY A 56 4.41 -11.40 5.56
CA GLY A 56 3.58 -10.31 6.03
C GLY A 56 4.27 -8.95 5.90
N PHE A 57 5.53 -8.83 6.31
CA PHE A 57 6.31 -7.60 6.16
C PHE A 57 6.56 -7.24 4.70
N ARG A 58 6.86 -8.22 3.84
CA ARG A 58 7.02 -7.99 2.39
C ARG A 58 5.72 -7.43 1.82
N ARG A 59 4.59 -8.10 2.03
CA ARG A 59 3.29 -7.64 1.49
C ARG A 59 2.86 -6.30 2.08
N ALA A 60 3.11 -6.04 3.36
CA ALA A 60 2.80 -4.76 3.99
C ALA A 60 3.65 -3.61 3.41
N ALA A 61 4.96 -3.81 3.24
CA ALA A 61 5.86 -2.82 2.66
C ALA A 61 5.48 -2.47 1.21
N PHE A 62 4.94 -3.42 0.46
CA PHE A 62 4.39 -3.18 -0.88
C PHE A 62 3.11 -2.34 -0.87
N SER A 63 2.26 -2.54 0.13
CA SER A 63 0.97 -1.85 0.22
C SER A 63 1.14 -0.39 0.63
N ASN A 64 1.98 -0.15 1.63
CA ASN A 64 2.07 1.15 2.28
C ASN A 64 3.35 1.95 2.01
N GLU A 65 4.27 1.39 1.23
CA GLU A 65 5.53 2.00 0.83
C GLU A 65 6.44 2.45 2.00
N ALA A 66 6.20 1.93 3.21
CA ALA A 66 6.92 2.32 4.41
C ALA A 66 8.41 1.97 4.29
N GLY A 67 9.27 2.96 4.52
CA GLY A 67 10.73 2.80 4.47
C GLY A 67 11.33 2.79 3.06
N ILE A 68 10.53 2.79 1.99
CA ILE A 68 11.02 2.83 0.60
C ILE A 68 11.50 4.24 0.22
N GLY A 69 10.84 5.28 0.73
CA GLY A 69 11.19 6.68 0.48
C GLY A 69 10.50 7.31 -0.74
N SER A 70 9.64 6.57 -1.45
CA SER A 70 8.86 7.04 -2.62
C SER A 70 7.81 8.09 -2.25
N SER A 71 6.99 7.85 -1.22
CA SER A 71 5.96 8.80 -0.76
C SER A 71 6.54 10.18 -0.42
N ALA A 72 7.77 10.24 0.12
CA ALA A 72 8.45 11.49 0.42
C ALA A 72 8.67 12.39 -0.82
N ILE A 73 8.80 11.81 -2.02
CA ILE A 73 8.94 12.57 -3.28
C ILE A 73 7.65 13.35 -3.57
N ALA A 74 6.48 12.73 -3.37
CA ALA A 74 5.19 13.39 -3.54
C ALA A 74 4.99 14.54 -2.54
N HIS A 75 5.28 14.27 -1.26
CA HIS A 75 5.12 15.25 -0.19
C HIS A 75 6.11 16.40 -0.29
N ALA A 76 7.31 16.18 -0.86
CA ALA A 76 8.28 17.24 -1.11
C ALA A 76 7.81 18.25 -2.17
N ALA A 77 6.89 17.88 -3.07
CA ALA A 77 6.33 18.79 -4.06
C ALA A 77 5.24 19.72 -3.48
N VAL A 78 4.75 19.45 -2.28
CA VAL A 78 3.72 20.26 -1.63
C VAL A 78 4.35 21.57 -1.12
N ARG A 79 3.72 22.70 -1.47
CA ARG A 79 4.10 24.00 -0.91
C ARG A 79 3.63 24.08 0.54
N THR A 80 4.54 23.88 1.48
CA THR A 80 4.31 24.05 2.91
C THR A 80 5.43 24.88 3.52
N GLU A 81 5.08 25.77 4.45
CA GLU A 81 6.05 26.50 5.26
C GLU A 81 6.55 25.64 6.43
N GLU A 82 5.90 24.50 6.69
CA GLU A 82 6.23 23.61 7.80
C GLU A 82 6.32 22.15 7.34
N PRO A 83 7.49 21.68 6.87
CA PRO A 83 7.69 20.34 6.31
C PRO A 83 7.26 19.19 7.25
N LEU A 84 7.36 19.42 8.57
CA LEU A 84 6.93 18.45 9.58
C LEU A 84 5.43 18.13 9.50
N THR A 85 4.59 19.09 9.14
CA THR A 85 3.14 18.84 8.95
C THR A 85 2.90 17.83 7.83
N GLN A 86 3.68 17.90 6.74
CA GLN A 86 3.60 16.92 5.66
C GLN A 86 4.11 15.55 6.10
N GLY A 87 5.12 15.49 6.98
CA GLY A 87 5.53 14.23 7.61
C GLY A 87 4.40 13.55 8.40
N PHE A 88 3.60 14.32 9.14
CA PHE A 88 2.42 13.77 9.83
C PHE A 88 1.33 13.30 8.88
N VAL A 89 1.08 14.03 7.78
CA VAL A 89 0.13 13.60 6.74
C VAL A 89 0.60 12.33 6.05
N ALA A 90 1.89 12.24 5.70
CA ALA A 90 2.49 11.06 5.09
C ALA A 90 2.35 9.80 5.98
N MET A 91 2.40 9.95 7.31
CA MET A 91 2.16 8.82 8.23
C MET A 91 0.71 8.34 8.26
N LEU A 92 -0.27 9.13 7.82
CA LEU A 92 -1.66 8.68 7.72
C LEU A 92 -1.87 7.73 6.55
N GLU A 93 -1.07 7.84 5.48
CA GLU A 93 -1.14 6.95 4.31
C GLU A 93 -0.99 5.46 4.69
N PRO A 94 0.09 5.01 5.37
CA PRO A 94 0.25 3.62 5.78
C PRO A 94 -0.79 3.18 6.82
N PHE A 95 -1.26 4.10 7.66
CA PHE A 95 -2.30 3.78 8.64
C PHE A 95 -3.63 3.45 7.95
N ILE A 96 -4.10 4.33 7.06
CA ILE A 96 -5.36 4.15 6.35
C ILE A 96 -5.27 2.90 5.46
N ASP A 97 -4.17 2.73 4.74
CA ASP A 97 -3.98 1.59 3.83
C ASP A 97 -3.91 0.25 4.60
N THR A 98 -2.91 0.07 5.46
CA THR A 98 -2.64 -1.24 6.05
C THR A 98 -3.51 -1.55 7.27
N VAL A 99 -3.72 -0.57 8.15
CA VAL A 99 -4.43 -0.81 9.41
C VAL A 99 -5.94 -0.79 9.21
N VAL A 100 -6.44 0.10 8.35
CA VAL A 100 -7.89 0.21 8.11
C VAL A 100 -8.31 -0.64 6.91
N ILE A 101 -7.82 -0.32 5.71
CA ILE A 101 -8.32 -0.93 4.47
C ILE A 101 -7.93 -2.42 4.40
N CYS A 102 -6.65 -2.77 4.52
CA CYS A 102 -6.22 -4.17 4.42
C CYS A 102 -6.83 -5.07 5.51
N THR A 103 -7.04 -4.54 6.72
CA THR A 103 -7.68 -5.30 7.80
C THR A 103 -9.16 -5.55 7.51
N ILE A 104 -9.88 -4.54 7.00
CA ILE A 104 -11.26 -4.72 6.55
C ILE A 104 -11.34 -5.77 5.42
N THR A 105 -10.44 -5.70 4.44
CA THR A 105 -10.36 -6.69 3.36
C THR A 105 -10.10 -8.10 3.89
N ALA A 106 -9.14 -8.25 4.80
CA ALA A 106 -8.81 -9.54 5.41
C ALA A 106 -10.01 -10.11 6.19
N LEU A 107 -10.73 -9.27 6.93
CA LEU A 107 -11.96 -9.68 7.62
C LEU A 107 -13.04 -10.13 6.64
N VAL A 108 -13.28 -9.39 5.56
CA VAL A 108 -14.24 -9.80 4.52
C VAL A 108 -13.89 -11.16 3.94
N ILE A 109 -12.61 -11.39 3.60
CA ILE A 109 -12.15 -12.68 3.05
C ILE A 109 -12.37 -13.81 4.05
N ILE A 110 -11.95 -13.65 5.31
CA ILE A 110 -12.05 -14.71 6.33
C ILE A 110 -13.50 -15.03 6.68
N LEU A 111 -14.38 -14.01 6.71
CA LEU A 111 -15.80 -14.19 7.04
C LEU A 111 -16.61 -14.87 5.93
N THR A 112 -16.15 -14.81 4.67
CA THR A 112 -16.94 -15.28 3.51
C THR A 112 -16.31 -16.46 2.80
N VAL A 113 -14.99 -16.51 2.71
CA VAL A 113 -14.21 -17.55 2.05
C VAL A 113 -13.37 -18.25 3.11
N TYR A 114 -14.04 -18.92 4.06
CA TYR A 114 -13.37 -19.81 5.00
C TYR A 114 -13.13 -21.19 4.36
N ASP A 115 -12.49 -21.22 3.19
CA ASP A 115 -11.89 -22.45 2.67
C ASP A 115 -10.38 -22.27 2.61
N PRO A 116 -9.63 -22.84 3.58
CA PRO A 116 -8.17 -22.73 3.64
C PRO A 116 -7.48 -23.21 2.36
N VAL A 117 -8.13 -24.09 1.59
CA VAL A 117 -7.60 -24.64 0.33
C VAL A 117 -7.54 -23.56 -0.76
N MET A 118 -8.55 -22.67 -0.83
CA MET A 118 -8.58 -21.55 -1.76
C MET A 118 -7.51 -20.48 -1.45
N LEU A 119 -7.06 -20.43 -0.20
CA LEU A 119 -5.99 -19.53 0.26
C LEU A 119 -4.59 -20.12 0.09
N ASN A 120 -4.45 -21.46 0.06
CA ASN A 120 -3.16 -22.15 0.03
C ASN A 120 -2.65 -22.49 -1.37
N ASP A 121 -3.55 -22.65 -2.35
CA ASP A 121 -3.17 -23.23 -3.64
C ASP A 121 -2.56 -22.22 -4.62
N GLY A 122 -2.54 -20.92 -4.28
CA GLY A 122 -1.93 -19.86 -5.12
C GLY A 122 -2.55 -19.72 -6.53
N THR A 123 -3.59 -20.50 -6.83
CA THR A 123 -4.26 -20.63 -8.12
C THR A 123 -5.21 -19.47 -8.40
N ILE A 124 -5.66 -18.76 -7.35
CA ILE A 124 -6.59 -17.63 -7.47
C ILE A 124 -5.84 -16.31 -7.30
N SER A 125 -6.00 -15.41 -8.27
CA SER A 125 -5.47 -14.05 -8.19
C SER A 125 -6.06 -13.29 -6.99
N GLY A 126 -5.27 -12.49 -6.27
CA GLY A 126 -5.73 -11.79 -5.05
C GLY A 126 -6.97 -10.91 -5.25
N VAL A 127 -7.14 -10.33 -6.45
CA VAL A 127 -8.35 -9.56 -6.82
C VAL A 127 -9.56 -10.48 -7.00
N GLU A 128 -9.37 -11.67 -7.55
CA GLU A 128 -10.43 -12.66 -7.79
C GLU A 128 -10.92 -13.26 -6.47
N LEU A 129 -10.02 -13.51 -5.52
CA LEU A 129 -10.37 -13.93 -4.16
C LEU A 129 -11.24 -12.86 -3.47
N THR A 130 -10.81 -11.60 -3.52
CA THR A 130 -11.57 -10.48 -2.95
C THR A 130 -12.92 -10.32 -3.66
N SER A 131 -12.95 -10.43 -4.99
CA SER A 131 -14.18 -10.35 -5.77
C SER A 131 -15.17 -11.45 -5.38
N SER A 132 -14.70 -12.68 -5.22
CA SER A 132 -15.52 -13.83 -4.84
C SER A 132 -16.06 -13.69 -3.41
N ALA A 133 -15.22 -13.23 -2.49
CA ALA A 133 -15.60 -12.92 -1.10
C ALA A 133 -16.77 -11.93 -1.04
N PHE A 134 -16.67 -10.82 -1.76
CA PHE A 134 -17.76 -9.85 -1.82
C PHE A 134 -19.00 -10.38 -2.57
N ALA A 135 -18.81 -11.16 -3.64
CA ALA A 135 -19.90 -11.72 -4.44
C ALA A 135 -20.81 -12.65 -3.63
N SER A 136 -20.29 -13.29 -2.58
CA SER A 136 -21.05 -14.17 -1.67
C SER A 136 -22.22 -13.47 -0.97
N VAL A 137 -22.09 -12.16 -0.72
CA VAL A 137 -23.12 -11.33 -0.07
C VAL A 137 -23.69 -10.29 -1.03
N LEU A 138 -22.88 -9.76 -1.95
CA LEU A 138 -23.24 -8.71 -2.91
C LEU A 138 -22.89 -9.15 -4.34
N PRO A 139 -23.78 -9.91 -5.03
CA PRO A 139 -23.49 -10.49 -6.35
C PRO A 139 -23.17 -9.48 -7.46
N TRP A 140 -23.61 -8.22 -7.30
CA TRP A 140 -23.35 -7.12 -8.24
C TRP A 140 -22.03 -6.38 -7.96
N PHE A 141 -21.40 -6.59 -6.81
CA PHE A 141 -20.20 -5.89 -6.41
C PHE A 141 -18.97 -6.20 -7.28
N PRO A 142 -18.75 -7.42 -7.82
CA PRO A 142 -17.64 -7.70 -8.72
C PRO A 142 -17.49 -6.72 -9.89
N TYR A 143 -18.59 -6.29 -10.51
CA TYR A 143 -18.56 -5.30 -11.59
C TYR A 143 -18.08 -3.93 -11.10
N VAL A 144 -18.51 -3.53 -9.90
CA VAL A 144 -18.09 -2.28 -9.28
C VAL A 144 -16.62 -2.35 -8.88
N LEU A 145 -16.20 -3.46 -8.28
CA LEU A 145 -14.82 -3.72 -7.88
C LEU A 145 -13.88 -3.67 -9.09
N ALA A 146 -14.27 -4.24 -10.23
CA ALA A 146 -13.47 -4.19 -11.45
C ALA A 146 -13.19 -2.75 -11.92
N VAL A 147 -14.20 -1.88 -11.89
CA VAL A 147 -14.04 -0.44 -12.22
C VAL A 147 -13.15 0.25 -11.19
N VAL A 148 -13.35 -0.01 -9.90
CA VAL A 148 -12.55 0.56 -8.81
C VAL A 148 -11.07 0.15 -8.94
N VAL A 149 -10.79 -1.14 -9.15
CA VAL A 149 -9.44 -1.69 -9.30
C VAL A 149 -8.75 -1.12 -10.53
N MET A 150 -9.45 -0.98 -11.67
CA MET A 150 -8.91 -0.34 -12.86
C MET A 150 -8.46 1.10 -12.57
N LEU A 151 -9.32 1.87 -11.91
CA LEU A 151 -9.04 3.26 -11.59
C LEU A 151 -7.93 3.39 -10.52
N PHE A 152 -7.85 2.44 -9.57
CA PHE A 152 -6.76 2.36 -8.60
C PHE A 152 -5.42 2.10 -9.31
N ALA A 153 -5.35 1.07 -10.15
CA ALA A 153 -4.17 0.75 -10.95
C ALA A 153 -3.73 1.94 -11.82
N TYR A 154 -4.68 2.64 -12.44
CA TYR A 154 -4.39 3.85 -13.20
C TYR A 154 -3.78 4.96 -12.33
N SER A 155 -4.35 5.22 -11.15
CA SER A 155 -3.83 6.22 -10.23
C SER A 155 -2.41 5.90 -9.74
N THR A 156 -2.15 4.62 -9.42
CA THR A 156 -0.83 4.14 -8.99
C THR A 156 0.20 4.30 -10.11
N MET A 157 -0.15 3.96 -11.36
CA MET A 157 0.74 4.15 -12.51
C MET A 157 1.16 5.61 -12.68
N ILE A 158 0.26 6.57 -12.48
CA ILE A 158 0.59 8.00 -12.56
C ILE A 158 1.58 8.39 -11.45
N SER A 159 1.31 8.01 -10.20
CA SER A 159 2.17 8.36 -9.06
C SER A 159 3.56 7.75 -9.22
N TRP A 160 3.65 6.47 -9.58
CA TRP A 160 4.93 5.78 -9.76
C TRP A 160 5.69 6.25 -11.00
N SER A 161 4.99 6.62 -12.08
CA SER A 161 5.61 7.31 -13.22
C SER A 161 6.22 8.65 -12.79
N TYR A 162 5.56 9.40 -11.91
CA TYR A 162 6.10 10.66 -11.40
C TYR A 162 7.32 10.43 -10.51
N TYR A 163 7.26 9.48 -9.56
CA TYR A 163 8.39 9.17 -8.66
C TYR A 163 9.62 8.72 -9.45
N GLY A 164 9.44 7.82 -10.41
CA GLY A 164 10.52 7.35 -11.26
C GLY A 164 11.09 8.47 -12.14
N LEU A 165 10.25 9.37 -12.65
CA LEU A 165 10.69 10.50 -13.47
C LEU A 165 11.55 11.48 -12.66
N GLU A 166 11.16 11.82 -11.44
CA GLU A 166 11.96 12.68 -10.56
C GLU A 166 13.32 12.05 -10.25
N GLY A 167 13.34 10.74 -9.97
CA GLY A 167 14.60 10.00 -9.81
C GLY A 167 15.47 9.99 -11.06
N PHE A 168 14.85 9.88 -12.25
CA PHE A 168 15.57 9.94 -13.52
C PHE A 168 16.12 11.34 -13.81
N ILE A 169 15.35 12.40 -13.51
CA ILE A 169 15.76 13.80 -13.62
C ILE A 169 16.91 14.11 -12.65
N TYR A 170 16.90 13.54 -11.45
CA TYR A 170 17.99 13.71 -10.49
C TYR A 170 19.34 13.23 -11.05
N ILE A 171 19.35 12.16 -11.86
CA ILE A 171 20.56 11.58 -12.45
C ILE A 171 20.95 12.27 -13.76
N PHE A 172 19.99 12.49 -14.67
CA PHE A 172 20.24 12.92 -16.05
C PHE A 172 19.94 14.39 -16.32
N GLY A 173 19.41 15.12 -15.34
CA GLY A 173 19.01 16.51 -15.45
C GLY A 173 17.57 16.70 -15.95
N PRO A 174 17.00 17.91 -15.83
CA PRO A 174 15.58 18.21 -16.10
C PRO A 174 15.25 18.39 -17.59
N GLU A 175 16.16 17.97 -18.47
CA GLU A 175 16.07 18.19 -19.91
C GLU A 175 14.89 17.48 -20.55
N LYS A 176 14.38 18.04 -21.65
CA LYS A 176 13.23 17.48 -22.38
C LYS A 176 13.47 16.05 -22.86
N TRP A 177 14.71 15.75 -23.28
CA TRP A 177 15.07 14.41 -23.75
C TRP A 177 14.99 13.38 -22.60
N ALA A 178 15.42 13.74 -21.38
CA ALA A 178 15.38 12.84 -20.23
C ALA A 178 13.94 12.46 -19.87
N LYS A 179 13.03 13.45 -19.87
CA LYS A 179 11.59 13.23 -19.65
C LYS A 179 10.97 12.33 -20.72
N LEU A 180 11.29 12.58 -21.99
CA LEU A 180 10.75 11.81 -23.10
C LEU A 180 11.24 10.36 -23.06
N THR A 181 12.52 10.16 -22.77
CA THR A 181 13.14 8.83 -22.64
C THR A 181 12.50 8.05 -21.50
N PHE A 182 12.40 8.63 -20.30
CA PHE A 182 11.75 7.97 -19.17
C PHE A 182 10.30 7.58 -19.49
N ASN A 183 9.49 8.52 -19.98
CA ASN A 183 8.09 8.26 -20.30
C ASN A 183 7.93 7.18 -21.39
N SER A 184 8.81 7.17 -22.39
CA SER A 184 8.78 6.14 -23.44
C SER A 184 9.11 4.76 -22.90
N ILE A 185 10.13 4.67 -22.04
CA ILE A 185 10.50 3.43 -21.35
C ILE A 185 9.35 2.97 -20.44
N PHE A 186 8.79 3.88 -19.63
CA PHE A 186 7.67 3.57 -18.73
C PHE A 186 6.47 2.99 -19.50
N CYS A 187 6.03 3.65 -20.57
CA CYS A 187 4.94 3.14 -21.41
C CYS A 187 5.23 1.77 -22.03
N LEU A 188 6.48 1.53 -22.47
CA LEU A 188 6.90 0.22 -22.99
C LEU A 188 6.79 -0.87 -21.91
N PHE A 189 7.28 -0.60 -20.70
CA PHE A 189 7.21 -1.53 -19.59
C PHE A 189 5.78 -1.80 -19.11
N VAL A 190 4.87 -0.84 -19.23
CA VAL A 190 3.43 -1.07 -18.98
C VAL A 190 2.88 -2.14 -19.92
N VAL A 191 3.19 -2.05 -21.22
CA VAL A 191 2.74 -3.06 -22.22
C VAL A 191 3.34 -4.43 -21.93
N ILE A 192 4.64 -4.49 -21.62
CA ILE A 192 5.33 -5.75 -21.26
C ILE A 192 4.70 -6.34 -19.99
N GLY A 193 4.39 -5.51 -18.99
CA GLY A 193 3.77 -5.90 -17.73
C GLY A 193 2.42 -6.58 -17.93
N CYS A 194 1.61 -6.14 -18.91
CA CYS A 194 0.34 -6.78 -19.25
C CYS A 194 0.47 -8.21 -19.80
N THR A 195 1.66 -8.60 -20.28
CA THR A 195 1.91 -9.91 -20.92
C THR A 195 2.76 -10.86 -20.07
N THR A 196 3.24 -10.40 -18.91
CA THR A 196 4.14 -11.17 -18.04
C THR A 196 3.37 -11.83 -16.91
N GLN A 197 3.84 -13.00 -16.45
CA GLN A 197 3.25 -13.68 -15.29
C GLN A 197 3.38 -12.83 -14.02
N LEU A 198 2.32 -12.80 -13.21
CA LEU A 198 2.23 -11.98 -12.00
C LEU A 198 3.37 -12.30 -11.02
N ASP A 199 3.69 -13.58 -10.80
CA ASP A 199 4.73 -13.98 -9.85
C ASP A 199 6.13 -13.48 -10.25
N ALA A 200 6.42 -13.44 -11.56
CA ALA A 200 7.68 -12.91 -12.04
C ALA A 200 7.79 -11.40 -11.80
N ILE A 201 6.69 -10.65 -12.03
CA ILE A 201 6.62 -9.21 -11.75
C ILE A 201 6.79 -8.96 -10.25
N LEU A 202 6.05 -9.67 -9.41
CA LEU A 202 6.12 -9.52 -7.96
C LEU A 202 7.53 -9.80 -7.43
N ASN A 203 8.14 -10.92 -7.80
CA ASN A 203 9.51 -11.23 -7.35
C ASN A 203 10.54 -10.19 -7.81
N PHE A 204 10.41 -9.66 -9.02
CA PHE A 204 11.27 -8.59 -9.52
C PHE A 204 11.06 -7.30 -8.74
N SER A 205 9.81 -6.89 -8.53
CA SER A 205 9.47 -5.71 -7.73
C SER A 205 9.97 -5.84 -6.30
N ASP A 206 9.92 -7.03 -5.70
CA ASP A 206 10.34 -7.27 -4.31
C ASP A 206 11.83 -6.97 -4.15
N ALA A 207 12.63 -7.41 -5.13
CA ALA A 207 14.06 -7.13 -5.17
C ALA A 207 14.35 -5.62 -5.31
N MET A 208 13.59 -4.92 -6.16
CA MET A 208 13.75 -3.47 -6.38
C MET A 208 13.35 -2.66 -5.15
N ILE A 209 12.22 -2.97 -4.54
CA ILE A 209 11.74 -2.32 -3.31
C ILE A 209 12.74 -2.56 -2.18
N PHE A 210 13.27 -3.77 -2.04
CA PHE A 210 14.30 -4.06 -1.04
C PHE A 210 15.55 -3.21 -1.23
N ALA A 211 16.04 -3.06 -2.47
CA ALA A 211 17.19 -2.23 -2.77
C ALA A 211 16.96 -0.74 -2.44
N MET A 212 15.79 -0.21 -2.80
CA MET A 212 15.40 1.17 -2.47
C MET A 212 15.27 1.39 -0.97
N ALA A 213 14.60 0.48 -0.27
CA ALA A 213 14.42 0.54 1.18
C ALA A 213 15.76 0.51 1.92
N LEU A 214 16.72 -0.34 1.49
CA LEU A 214 18.04 -0.40 2.10
C LEU A 214 18.77 0.96 2.02
N ALA A 215 18.76 1.58 0.84
CA ALA A 215 19.39 2.89 0.64
C ALA A 215 18.70 3.99 1.47
N ASN A 216 17.37 4.01 1.46
CA ASN A 216 16.59 5.02 2.16
C ASN A 216 16.67 4.89 3.68
N VAL A 217 16.56 3.68 4.23
CA VAL A 217 16.67 3.44 5.68
C VAL A 217 18.05 3.83 6.19
N LEU A 218 19.12 3.55 5.43
CA LEU A 218 20.46 4.01 5.78
C LEU A 218 20.54 5.54 5.84
N ALA A 219 19.99 6.24 4.84
CA ALA A 219 19.95 7.69 4.82
C ALA A 219 19.15 8.26 6.01
N LEU A 220 17.98 7.69 6.31
CA LEU A 220 17.17 8.07 7.46
C LEU A 220 17.89 7.84 8.79
N TYR A 221 18.64 6.75 8.93
CA TYR A 221 19.44 6.49 10.13
C TYR A 221 20.50 7.57 10.34
N LEU A 222 21.20 7.98 9.27
CA LEU A 222 22.18 9.05 9.32
C LEU A 222 21.54 10.43 9.59
N LEU A 223 20.33 10.67 9.09
CA LEU A 223 19.59 11.93 9.24
C LEU A 223 18.70 11.97 10.49
N ALA A 224 18.59 10.88 11.25
CA ALA A 224 17.76 10.78 12.46
C ALA A 224 18.02 11.92 13.48
N PRO A 225 19.27 12.38 13.73
CA PRO A 225 19.51 13.51 14.63
C PRO A 225 18.87 14.82 14.14
N VAL A 226 18.86 15.05 12.82
CA VAL A 226 18.27 16.24 12.20
C VAL A 226 16.75 16.20 12.39
N VAL A 227 16.11 15.08 12.04
CA VAL A 227 14.66 14.90 12.21
C VAL A 227 14.24 15.11 13.67
N LYS A 228 14.99 14.55 14.62
CA LYS A 228 14.72 14.71 16.05
C LYS A 228 14.79 16.19 16.49
N ARG A 229 15.77 16.93 15.99
CA ARG A 229 15.92 18.37 16.28
C ARG A 229 14.76 19.19 15.73
N GLU A 230 14.40 18.97 14.46
CA GLU A 230 13.28 19.67 13.82
C GLU A 230 11.96 19.37 14.54
N LEU A 231 11.72 18.11 14.93
CA LEU A 231 10.53 17.70 15.67
C LEU A 231 10.44 18.37 17.04
N ALA A 232 11.56 18.47 17.77
CA ALA A 232 11.60 19.15 19.06
C ALA A 232 11.31 20.65 18.91
N ALA A 233 11.90 21.30 17.90
CA ALA A 233 11.66 22.71 17.61
C ALA A 233 10.19 22.99 17.26
N TYR A 234 9.58 22.11 16.46
CA TYR A 234 8.15 22.18 16.12
C TYR A 234 7.26 22.09 17.36
N TRP A 235 7.51 21.11 18.24
CA TRP A 235 6.72 20.96 19.45
C TRP A 235 6.88 22.17 20.37
N SER A 236 8.09 22.70 20.55
CA SER A 236 8.34 23.90 21.37
C SER A 236 7.49 25.08 20.90
N ARG A 237 7.53 25.40 19.60
CA ARG A 237 6.73 26.49 19.00
C ARG A 237 5.24 26.29 19.21
N ARG A 238 4.75 25.04 19.08
CA ARG A 238 3.32 24.73 19.21
C ARG A 238 2.83 24.80 20.66
N THR A 239 3.66 24.43 21.64
CA THR A 239 3.36 24.62 23.07
C THR A 239 3.45 26.08 23.50
N GLU A 240 4.40 26.85 22.98
CA GLU A 240 4.53 28.29 23.28
C GLU A 240 3.38 29.12 22.67
N GLY A 241 2.98 28.82 21.43
CA GLY A 241 1.85 29.48 20.76
C GLY A 241 0.46 29.06 21.26
N ALA A 242 0.35 28.01 22.08
CA ALA A 242 -0.90 27.65 22.75
C ALA A 242 -1.14 28.41 24.07
N GLY A 243 -0.16 29.22 24.51
CA GLY A 243 -0.21 30.04 25.73
C GLY A 243 -0.48 31.53 25.52
N SER A 244 -0.77 31.96 24.29
CA SER A 244 -1.11 33.35 23.90
C SER A 244 -2.48 33.42 23.23
#